data_AF-A0A2V7L5X2-F1
#
_entry.id   AF-A0A2V7L5X2-F1
#
_cell.length_a   1.000
_cell.length_b   1.000
_cell.length_c   1.000
_cell.angle_alpha   90.00
_cell.angle_beta   90.00
_cell.angle_gamma   90.00
#
_symmetry.space_group_name_H-M   'P 1'
#
loop_
_entity.id
_entity.type
_entity.pdbx_description
1 polymer ?
#
loop_
_entity_poly.entity_id
_entity_poly.type
_entity_poly.pdbx_seq_one_letter_code
_entity_poly.pdbx_strand_id
1 'polypeptide(L)'
;MDLRLSRAQYDAVRGARHLPDVLKKALDGATRSADGHVLHLTYEEATALNELCAWNVHTDASGAVTPESRVFDDLVKAILTHPDY
;
A
#
# COMPACT_ATOMS: atom_id res chain seq x y z
N MET A 1 9.02 -7.00 -7.61
CA MET A 1 9.02 -5.58 -7.22
C MET A 1 9.22 -5.49 -5.71
N ASP A 2 10.21 -4.73 -5.27
CA ASP A 2 10.50 -4.53 -3.85
C ASP A 2 9.98 -3.17 -3.38
N LEU A 3 8.78 -3.17 -2.78
CA LEU A 3 8.16 -1.94 -2.30
C LEU A 3 8.53 -1.70 -0.83
N ARG A 4 9.15 -0.56 -0.55
CA ARG A 4 9.46 -0.12 0.82
C ARG A 4 8.26 0.62 1.41
N LEU A 5 7.84 0.20 2.60
CA LEU A 5 6.74 0.79 3.34
C LEU A 5 7.26 1.29 4.69
N SER A 6 6.82 2.47 5.09
CA SER A 6 6.92 2.87 6.49
C SER A 6 6.06 1.96 7.38
N ARG A 7 6.29 1.99 8.69
CA ARG A 7 5.45 1.25 9.64
C ARG A 7 3.96 1.64 9.53
N ALA A 8 3.67 2.93 9.40
CA ALA A 8 2.30 3.42 9.26
C ALA A 8 1.63 2.91 7.98
N GLN A 9 2.36 2.87 6.87
CA GLN A 9 1.86 2.30 5.61
C GLN A 9 1.58 0.80 5.74
N TYR A 10 2.51 0.05 6.33
CA TYR A 10 2.32 -1.39 6.55
C TYR A 10 1.09 -1.66 7.43
N ASP A 11 0.97 -0.94 8.55
CA ASP A 11 -0.15 -1.09 9.48
C ASP A 11 -1.49 -0.70 8.83
N ALA A 12 -1.51 0.33 7.97
CA ALA A 12 -2.68 0.75 7.21
C ALA A 12 -3.14 -0.32 6.20
N VAL A 13 -2.22 -0.92 5.44
CA VAL A 13 -2.56 -2.00 4.48
C VAL A 13 -3.03 -3.24 5.23
N ARG A 14 -2.34 -3.62 6.32
CA ARG A 14 -2.72 -4.77 7.15
C ARG A 14 -4.10 -4.58 7.80
N GLY A 15 -4.46 -3.35 8.15
CA GLY A 15 -5.74 -2.99 8.74
C GLY A 15 -6.86 -2.70 7.74
N ALA A 16 -6.57 -2.66 6.44
CA ALA A 16 -7.54 -2.31 5.41
C ALA A 16 -8.69 -3.33 5.36
N ARG A 17 -9.92 -2.82 5.19
CA ARG A 17 -11.09 -3.67 5.05
C ARG A 17 -11.01 -4.47 3.74
N HIS A 18 -11.47 -5.72 3.76
CA HIS A 18 -11.47 -6.61 2.60
C HIS A 18 -10.08 -6.90 2.01
N LEU A 19 -9.03 -6.88 2.84
CA LEU A 19 -7.67 -7.26 2.44
C LEU A 19 -7.66 -8.63 1.71
N PRO A 20 -7.28 -8.67 0.42
CA PRO A 20 -7.19 -9.91 -0.36
C PRO A 20 -6.18 -10.90 0.23
N ASP A 21 -6.44 -12.21 0.11
CA ASP A 21 -5.57 -13.25 0.67
C ASP A 21 -4.16 -13.25 0.08
N VAL A 22 -4.03 -12.87 -1.20
CA VAL A 22 -2.72 -12.72 -1.85
C VAL A 22 -1.87 -11.64 -1.15
N LEU A 23 -2.49 -10.53 -0.74
CA LEU A 23 -1.80 -9.46 -0.02
C LEU A 23 -1.55 -9.82 1.44
N LYS A 24 -2.41 -10.63 2.07
CA LYS A 24 -2.12 -11.19 3.42
C LYS A 24 -0.82 -11.97 3.40
N LYS A 25 -0.63 -12.85 2.41
CA LYS A 25 0.60 -13.63 2.25
C LYS A 25 1.82 -12.74 2.02
N ALA A 26 1.69 -11.74 1.15
CA ALA A 26 2.78 -10.79 0.89
C ALA A 26 3.17 -10.00 2.16
N LEU A 27 2.18 -9.56 2.96
CA LEU A 27 2.42 -8.88 4.23
C LEU A 27 3.07 -9.80 5.27
N ASP A 28 2.60 -11.04 5.40
CA ASP A 28 3.16 -12.00 6.35
C ASP A 28 4.61 -12.41 5.97
N GLY A 29 4.94 -12.35 4.68
CA GLY A 29 6.30 -12.54 4.15
C GLY A 29 7.17 -11.26 4.13
N ALA A 30 6.68 -10.14 4.65
CA ALA A 30 7.41 -8.87 4.61
C ALA A 30 8.69 -8.91 5.43
N THR A 31 9.79 -8.41 4.86
CA THR A 31 11.05 -8.27 5.57
C THR A 31 11.04 -6.99 6.40
N ARG A 32 11.38 -7.07 7.69
CA ARG A 32 11.56 -5.87 8.53
C ARG A 32 12.84 -5.14 8.14
N SER A 33 12.77 -3.82 8.07
CA SER A 33 13.89 -2.90 7.88
C SER A 33 13.95 -1.90 9.04
N ALA A 34 15.07 -1.18 9.19
CA ALA A 34 15.24 -0.17 10.25
C ALA A 34 14.08 0.85 10.30
N ASP A 35 13.58 1.25 9.13
CA ASP A 35 12.56 2.30 9.00
C ASP A 35 11.16 1.78 8.60
N GLY A 36 10.94 0.47 8.60
CA GLY A 36 9.65 -0.11 8.22
C GLY A 36 9.71 -1.54 7.70
N HIS A 37 9.06 -1.80 6.56
CA HIS A 37 8.94 -3.11 5.94
C HIS A 37 9.27 -3.06 4.45
N VAL A 38 9.74 -4.18 3.91
CA VAL A 38 9.90 -4.39 2.47
C VAL A 38 8.95 -5.50 2.07
N LEU A 39 8.05 -5.19 1.13
CA LEU A 39 7.20 -6.17 0.47
C LEU A 39 7.85 -6.62 -0.84
N HIS A 40 8.00 -7.92 -0.99
CA HIS A 40 8.43 -8.55 -2.23
C HIS A 40 7.18 -8.97 -3.00
N LEU A 41 6.80 -8.15 -3.98
CA LEU A 41 5.55 -8.27 -4.72
C LEU A 41 5.82 -8.77 -6.14
N THR A 42 4.99 -9.69 -6.60
CA THR A 42 4.75 -9.91 -8.03
C THR A 42 4.00 -8.74 -8.64
N TYR A 43 3.93 -8.66 -9.97
CA TYR A 43 3.14 -7.63 -10.67
C TYR A 43 1.64 -7.71 -10.30
N GLU A 44 1.09 -8.92 -10.19
CA GLU A 44 -0.31 -9.13 -9.79
C GLU A 44 -0.57 -8.66 -8.36
N GLU A 45 0.34 -8.96 -7.43
CA GLU A 45 0.24 -8.47 -6.05
C GLU A 45 0.40 -6.95 -5.95
N ALA A 46 1.31 -6.37 -6.74
CA ALA A 46 1.46 -4.92 -6.78
C ALA A 46 0.19 -4.25 -7.35
N THR A 47 -0.43 -4.84 -8.37
CA THR A 47 -1.71 -4.36 -8.93
C THR A 47 -2.83 -4.45 -7.89
N ALA A 48 -2.97 -5.60 -7.22
CA ALA A 48 -3.96 -5.78 -6.17
C ALA A 48 -3.75 -4.81 -5.00
N LEU A 49 -2.50 -4.54 -4.64
CA LEU A 49 -2.16 -3.56 -3.60
C LEU A 49 -2.53 -2.14 -4.03
N ASN A 50 -2.26 -1.78 -5.29
CA ASN A 50 -2.65 -0.48 -5.84
C ASN A 50 -4.17 -0.30 -5.82
N GLU A 51 -4.93 -1.31 -6.25
CA GLU A 51 -6.39 -1.27 -6.23
C GLU A 51 -6.94 -1.12 -4.80
N LEU A 52 -6.42 -1.90 -3.85
CA LEU A 52 -6.79 -1.80 -2.45
C LEU A 52 -6.52 -0.39 -1.91
N CYS A 53 -5.32 0.16 -2.15
CA CYS A 53 -4.97 1.51 -1.72
C CYS A 53 -5.88 2.55 -2.37
N ALA A 54 -6.11 2.47 -3.67
CA ALA A 54 -6.98 3.39 -4.40
C ALA A 54 -8.42 3.42 -3.85
N TRP A 55 -8.97 2.28 -3.44
CA TRP A 55 -10.30 2.22 -2.80
C TRP A 55 -10.35 2.85 -1.40
N ASN A 56 -9.22 2.97 -0.72
CA ASN A 56 -9.11 3.60 0.59
C ASN A 56 -8.68 5.08 0.50
N VAL A 57 -8.50 5.64 -0.71
CA VAL A 57 -8.31 7.08 -0.91
C VAL A 57 -9.67 7.78 -0.86
N HIS A 58 -9.78 8.78 0.00
CA HIS A 58 -10.99 9.59 0.15
C HIS A 58 -10.65 11.06 -0.05
N THR A 59 -11.57 11.81 -0.65
CA THR A 59 -11.44 13.25 -0.87
C THR A 59 -12.51 14.02 -0.12
N ASP A 60 -12.16 15.23 0.31
CA ASP A 60 -13.12 16.17 0.88
C ASP A 60 -13.94 16.90 -0.21
N ALA A 61 -14.82 17.80 0.21
CA ALA A 61 -15.67 18.57 -0.70
C ALA A 61 -14.90 19.49 -1.67
N SER A 62 -13.62 19.79 -1.39
CA SER A 62 -12.73 20.56 -2.28
C SER A 62 -11.99 19.68 -3.28
N GLY A 63 -12.09 18.35 -3.15
CA GLY A 63 -11.36 17.38 -3.95
C GLY A 63 -9.97 17.06 -3.40
N ALA A 64 -9.61 17.56 -2.22
CA ALA A 64 -8.33 17.25 -1.59
C ALA A 64 -8.40 15.89 -0.89
N VAL A 65 -7.35 15.07 -1.02
CA VAL A 65 -7.23 13.80 -0.28
C VAL A 65 -7.25 14.09 1.22
N THR A 66 -8.15 13.40 1.94
CA THR A 66 -8.31 13.56 3.38
C THR A 66 -7.03 13.17 4.14
N PRO A 67 -6.72 13.81 5.29
CA PRO A 67 -5.56 13.46 6.09
C PRO A 67 -5.51 11.97 6.46
N GLU A 68 -6.66 11.38 6.74
CA GLU A 68 -6.80 9.98 7.17
C GLU A 68 -6.43 9.00 6.04
N SER A 69 -6.80 9.32 4.79
CA SER A 69 -6.49 8.47 3.64
C SER A 69 -5.17 8.79 2.95
N ARG A 70 -4.42 9.79 3.42
CA ARG A 70 -3.15 10.23 2.79
C ARG A 70 -2.16 9.09 2.63
N VAL A 71 -2.08 8.21 3.62
CA VAL A 71 -1.20 7.04 3.61
C VAL A 71 -1.43 6.13 2.39
N PHE A 72 -2.69 5.99 1.95
CA PHE A 72 -3.05 5.18 0.80
C PHE A 72 -2.77 5.90 -0.52
N ASP A 73 -2.98 7.22 -0.59
CA ASP A 73 -2.62 8.04 -1.75
C ASP A 73 -1.11 8.02 -2.02
N ASP A 74 -0.31 8.12 -0.96
CA ASP A 74 1.15 8.00 -1.04
C ASP A 74 1.58 6.61 -1.54
N LEU A 75 0.88 5.54 -1.13
CA LEU A 75 1.15 4.19 -1.59
C LEU A 75 0.77 3.98 -3.06
N VAL A 76 -0.39 4.49 -3.50
CA VAL A 76 -0.78 4.46 -4.93
C VAL A 76 0.30 5.11 -5.78
N LYS A 77 0.76 6.30 -5.39
CA LYS A 77 1.83 7.02 -6.10
C LYS A 77 3.14 6.23 -6.09
N ALA A 78 3.53 5.69 -4.94
CA ALA A 78 4.76 4.90 -4.82
C ALA A 78 4.72 3.64 -5.69
N ILE A 79 3.56 2.99 -5.81
CA ILE A 79 3.40 1.80 -6.65
C ILE A 79 3.46 2.17 -8.13
N LEU A 80 2.62 3.12 -8.57
CA LEU A 80 2.52 3.51 -9.98
C LEU A 80 3.80 4.14 -10.55
N THR A 81 4.68 4.68 -9.70
CA THR A 81 5.96 5.29 -10.11
C THR A 81 7.17 4.40 -9.84
N HIS A 82 6.96 3.18 -9.34
CA HIS A 82 8.05 2.25 -9.12
C HIS A 82 8.60 1.75 -10.47
N PRO A 83 9.93 1.67 -10.67
CA PRO A 83 10.52 1.30 -11.97
C PRO A 83 10.18 -0.12 -12.44
N ASP A 84 9.88 -1.02 -11.50
CA ASP A 84 9.52 -2.41 -11.77
C ASP A 84 8.00 -2.66 -11.80
N TYR A 85 7.19 -1.60 -11.76
CA TYR A 85 5.73 -1.69 -11.86
C TYR A 85 5.29 -1.64 -13.31
#